data_AF-A0ABD0PR40-F1
#
_entry.id   AF-A0ABD0PR40-F1
#
_cell.length_a   1.000
_cell.length_b   1.000
_cell.length_c   1.000
_cell.angle_alpha   90.00
_cell.angle_beta   90.00
_cell.angle_gamma   90.00
#
_symmetry.space_group_name_H-M   'P 1'
#
loop_
_entity.id
_entity.type
_entity.pdbx_description
1 polymer ?
#
loop_
_entity_poly.entity_id
_entity_poly.type
_entity_poly.pdbx_seq_one_letter_code
_entity_poly.pdbx_strand_id
1 'polypeptide(L)'
;SGVPPLSSNVTVNVFILDENDNSPGILAPYSELGSVNTENIPYSADAGYFVAKIRAVDADSGYNALLSYHISEPKGNNLFRIGTSSGEIRTKRRMSDNDLKTHPLVILVSDNGEPSLSATVSIDVVVVESAGDVKTTFRHAPMKEESFSDLNLYLLIAIVCVSVIFLLSLISLIAVKCHRTDSSLGRYSAPMITTHPDGSWSYSKSTQQYDVCFSSDTLKSDVVVFPAPFPPADAELISINGGDTFTRTQTLPSKEK
;
A
#
# COMPACT_ATOMS: atom_id res chain seq x y z
N SER A 1 22.92 -1.86 -72.18
CA SER A 1 22.24 -0.90 -71.28
C SER A 1 21.33 -0.02 -72.13
N GLY A 2 20.03 0.06 -71.78
CA GLY A 2 19.06 0.88 -72.49
C GLY A 2 18.88 2.26 -71.85
N VAL A 3 18.62 3.28 -72.66
CA VAL A 3 18.34 4.66 -72.21
C VAL A 3 16.92 5.02 -72.68
N PRO A 4 15.95 5.20 -71.77
CA PRO A 4 16.07 5.16 -70.30
C PRO A 4 16.08 3.71 -69.74
N PRO A 5 16.72 3.47 -68.59
CA PRO A 5 16.65 2.18 -67.91
C PRO A 5 15.24 1.97 -67.34
N LEU A 6 14.67 0.79 -67.55
CA LEU A 6 13.40 0.38 -66.96
C LEU A 6 13.67 -0.47 -65.72
N SER A 7 13.02 -0.16 -64.61
CA SER A 7 12.98 -0.98 -63.41
C SER A 7 11.53 -1.22 -62.99
N SER A 8 11.28 -2.37 -62.35
CA SER A 8 9.99 -2.70 -61.74
C SER A 8 10.23 -3.40 -60.42
N ASN A 9 9.50 -3.02 -59.39
CA ASN A 9 9.52 -3.69 -58.10
C ASN A 9 8.26 -4.54 -57.95
N VAL A 10 8.40 -5.71 -57.35
CA VAL A 10 7.28 -6.57 -56.97
C VAL A 10 7.44 -6.97 -55.50
N THR A 11 6.34 -6.98 -54.75
CA THR A 11 6.34 -7.42 -53.35
C THR A 11 6.06 -8.92 -53.30
N VAL A 12 6.92 -9.65 -52.61
CA VAL A 12 6.75 -11.08 -52.33
C VAL A 12 6.47 -11.24 -50.85
N ASN A 13 5.33 -11.84 -50.52
CA ASN A 13 4.99 -12.19 -49.14
C ASN A 13 5.40 -13.64 -48.90
N VAL A 14 6.30 -13.86 -47.94
CA VAL A 14 6.76 -15.19 -47.54
C VAL A 14 6.19 -15.48 -46.16
N PHE A 15 5.47 -16.59 -46.03
CA PHE A 15 4.95 -17.08 -44.76
C PHE A 15 5.74 -18.33 -44.36
N ILE A 16 6.25 -18.34 -43.13
CA ILE A 16 6.91 -19.51 -42.55
C ILE A 16 5.85 -20.25 -41.74
N LEU A 17 5.66 -21.52 -42.03
CA LEU A 17 4.78 -22.42 -41.29
C LEU A 17 5.59 -23.20 -40.26
N ASP A 18 4.94 -23.54 -39.16
CA ASP A 18 5.49 -24.34 -38.07
C ASP A 18 5.40 -25.83 -38.41
N GLU A 19 6.43 -26.59 -38.08
CA GLU A 19 6.47 -28.05 -38.18
C GLU A 19 6.65 -28.63 -36.78
N ASN A 20 6.07 -29.82 -36.50
CA ASN A 20 6.13 -30.44 -35.17
C ASN A 20 7.49 -31.15 -34.95
N ASP A 21 8.54 -30.38 -34.70
CA ASP A 21 9.90 -30.88 -34.54
C ASP A 21 10.43 -30.83 -33.10
N ASN A 22 9.64 -30.29 -32.16
CA ASN A 22 10.00 -30.25 -30.75
C ASN A 22 9.12 -31.21 -29.94
N SER A 23 9.74 -31.99 -29.04
CA SER A 23 9.00 -32.85 -28.13
C SER A 23 8.67 -32.12 -26.82
N PRO A 24 7.54 -32.44 -26.16
CA PRO A 24 7.18 -31.84 -24.88
C PRO A 24 8.29 -32.00 -23.81
N GLY A 25 8.67 -30.91 -23.16
CA GLY A 25 9.62 -30.89 -22.05
C GLY A 25 8.92 -30.82 -20.70
N ILE A 26 9.15 -31.79 -19.81
CA ILE A 26 8.62 -31.78 -18.43
C ILE A 26 9.43 -30.79 -17.58
N LEU A 27 8.73 -29.98 -16.80
CA LEU A 27 9.31 -28.96 -15.92
C LEU A 27 9.48 -29.48 -14.47
N ALA A 28 10.34 -28.78 -13.72
CA ALA A 28 10.56 -29.03 -12.31
C ALA A 28 9.24 -28.98 -11.50
N PRO A 29 9.10 -29.82 -10.44
CA PRO A 29 10.14 -30.67 -9.86
C PRO A 29 10.37 -32.01 -10.58
N TYR A 30 9.54 -32.38 -11.55
CA TYR A 30 9.54 -33.71 -12.16
C TYR A 30 10.39 -33.83 -13.44
N SER A 31 11.27 -32.87 -13.71
CA SER A 31 12.07 -32.79 -14.93
C SER A 31 13.28 -33.73 -14.96
N GLU A 32 13.66 -34.33 -13.83
CA GLU A 32 14.84 -35.18 -13.74
C GLU A 32 14.57 -36.57 -14.35
N LEU A 33 15.07 -36.80 -15.56
CA LEU A 33 14.96 -38.09 -16.23
C LEU A 33 15.64 -39.21 -15.40
N GLY A 34 14.89 -40.27 -15.15
CA GLY A 34 15.37 -41.47 -14.43
C GLY A 34 15.21 -41.42 -12.92
N SER A 35 14.81 -40.28 -12.34
CA SER A 35 14.42 -40.18 -10.94
C SER A 35 12.92 -40.49 -10.79
N VAL A 36 12.58 -41.39 -9.87
CA VAL A 36 11.17 -41.62 -9.50
C VAL A 36 10.82 -40.61 -8.43
N ASN A 37 9.92 -39.69 -8.78
CA ASN A 37 9.48 -38.66 -7.85
C ASN A 37 8.48 -39.26 -6.86
N THR A 38 8.56 -38.85 -5.59
CA THR A 38 7.68 -39.37 -4.54
C THR A 38 6.74 -38.28 -4.05
N GLU A 39 5.46 -38.61 -3.97
CA GLU A 39 4.42 -37.72 -3.45
C GLU A 39 3.69 -38.38 -2.28
N ASN A 40 3.56 -37.66 -1.16
CA ASN A 40 2.92 -38.19 0.04
C ASN A 40 1.49 -37.70 0.17
N ILE A 41 0.55 -38.63 0.38
CA ILE A 41 -0.86 -38.29 0.61
C ILE A 41 -1.37 -38.94 1.89
N PRO A 42 -2.27 -38.27 2.63
CA PRO A 42 -2.83 -38.85 3.84
C PRO A 42 -3.80 -39.98 3.50
N TYR A 43 -3.87 -41.02 4.35
CA TYR A 43 -4.86 -42.09 4.23
C TYR A 43 -6.31 -41.56 4.29
N SER A 44 -6.52 -40.43 4.98
CA SER A 44 -7.81 -39.74 5.05
C SER A 44 -8.17 -38.94 3.79
N ALA A 45 -7.38 -39.01 2.70
CA ALA A 45 -7.67 -38.29 1.47
C ALA A 45 -9.00 -38.77 0.85
N ASP A 46 -9.95 -37.83 0.74
CA ASP A 46 -11.23 -38.05 0.07
C ASP A 46 -11.13 -37.92 -1.46
N ALA A 47 -12.23 -38.20 -2.16
CA ALA A 47 -12.30 -38.02 -3.60
C ALA A 47 -12.04 -36.55 -4.01
N GLY A 48 -11.21 -36.35 -5.03
CA GLY A 48 -10.84 -35.02 -5.52
C GLY A 48 -9.68 -34.35 -4.79
N TYR A 49 -9.07 -35.03 -3.81
CA TYR A 49 -7.85 -34.59 -3.12
C TYR A 49 -6.75 -34.32 -4.14
N PHE A 50 -6.04 -33.19 -3.98
CA PHE A 50 -4.95 -32.80 -4.86
C PHE A 50 -3.68 -33.56 -4.48
N VAL A 51 -3.10 -34.29 -5.43
CA VAL A 51 -1.89 -35.09 -5.23
C VAL A 51 -0.67 -34.32 -5.72
N ALA A 52 -0.67 -33.98 -7.01
CA ALA A 52 0.46 -33.37 -7.68
C ALA A 52 0.02 -32.66 -8.96
N LYS A 53 0.89 -31.84 -9.55
CA LYS A 53 0.65 -31.19 -10.84
C LYS A 53 1.84 -31.33 -11.76
N ILE A 54 1.62 -32.00 -12.89
CA ILE A 54 2.62 -32.15 -13.92
C ILE A 54 2.59 -30.91 -14.80
N ARG A 55 3.76 -30.31 -14.98
CA ARG A 55 3.95 -29.15 -15.85
C ARG A 55 4.85 -29.57 -16.98
N ALA A 56 4.43 -29.26 -18.20
CA ALA A 56 5.22 -29.49 -19.39
C ALA A 56 5.04 -28.31 -20.35
N VAL A 57 6.00 -28.14 -21.24
CA VAL A 57 6.02 -27.08 -22.25
C VAL A 57 6.51 -27.66 -23.56
N ASP A 58 5.99 -27.13 -24.66
CA ASP A 58 6.47 -27.43 -26.00
C ASP A 58 6.98 -26.14 -26.66
N ALA A 59 8.01 -26.25 -27.50
CA ALA A 59 8.62 -25.11 -28.18
C ALA A 59 7.96 -24.81 -29.53
N ASP A 60 7.10 -25.70 -30.03
CA ASP A 60 6.34 -25.51 -31.27
C ASP A 60 5.23 -24.44 -31.12
N SER A 61 4.52 -24.15 -32.22
CA SER A 61 3.50 -23.12 -32.25
C SER A 61 2.09 -23.66 -32.43
N GLY A 62 1.12 -23.00 -31.79
CA GLY A 62 -0.31 -23.28 -32.01
C GLY A 62 -0.72 -24.69 -31.59
N TYR A 63 -1.22 -25.48 -32.55
CA TYR A 63 -1.73 -26.83 -32.29
C TYR A 63 -0.60 -27.83 -32.02
N ASN A 64 0.56 -27.64 -32.64
CA ASN A 64 1.74 -28.49 -32.41
C ASN A 64 2.16 -28.44 -30.94
N ALA A 65 2.14 -27.26 -30.30
CA ALA A 65 2.42 -27.13 -28.86
C ALA A 65 1.24 -27.43 -27.91
N LEU A 66 0.09 -27.91 -28.40
CA LEU A 66 -1.07 -28.17 -27.56
C LEU A 66 -0.90 -29.50 -26.81
N LEU A 67 -0.66 -29.42 -25.50
CA LEU A 67 -0.38 -30.59 -24.68
C LEU A 67 -1.63 -31.29 -24.14
N SER A 68 -1.56 -32.62 -24.11
CA SER A 68 -2.55 -33.53 -23.54
C SER A 68 -1.89 -34.46 -22.51
N TYR A 69 -2.53 -34.60 -21.35
CA TYR A 69 -2.00 -35.36 -20.21
C TYR A 69 -2.80 -36.65 -19.99
N HIS A 70 -2.10 -37.77 -19.88
CA HIS A 70 -2.67 -39.09 -19.65
C HIS A 70 -1.98 -39.81 -18.49
N ILE A 71 -2.75 -40.52 -17.68
CA ILE A 71 -2.25 -41.26 -16.53
C ILE A 71 -2.46 -42.76 -16.75
N SER A 72 -1.42 -43.54 -16.49
CA SER A 72 -1.43 -44.99 -16.49
C SER A 72 -1.08 -45.50 -15.09
N GLU A 73 -1.92 -46.39 -14.57
CA GLU A 73 -1.71 -47.07 -13.29
C GLU A 73 -1.34 -48.54 -13.60
N PRO A 74 -0.06 -48.95 -13.49
CA PRO A 74 0.39 -50.30 -13.88
C PRO A 74 -0.33 -51.42 -13.14
N LYS A 75 -0.83 -51.14 -11.93
CA LYS A 75 -1.54 -52.11 -11.09
C LYS A 75 -3.07 -52.05 -11.24
N GLY A 76 -3.60 -51.11 -12.05
CA GLY A 76 -5.01 -51.06 -12.44
C GLY A 76 -6.00 -50.60 -11.37
N ASN A 77 -5.53 -50.00 -10.28
CA ASN A 77 -6.35 -49.63 -9.11
C ASN A 77 -7.38 -48.52 -9.40
N ASN A 78 -7.20 -47.79 -10.51
CA ASN A 78 -8.06 -46.69 -10.96
C ASN A 78 -8.35 -45.68 -9.85
N LEU A 79 -7.35 -45.41 -9.01
CA LEU A 79 -7.46 -44.60 -7.82
C LEU A 79 -7.20 -43.13 -8.11
N PHE A 80 -6.48 -42.83 -9.19
CA PHE A 80 -6.06 -41.48 -9.55
C PHE A 80 -6.63 -41.07 -10.91
N ARG A 81 -6.84 -39.77 -11.07
CA ARG A 81 -7.18 -39.12 -12.35
C ARG A 81 -6.22 -37.98 -12.58
N ILE A 82 -5.89 -37.74 -13.84
CA ILE A 82 -5.21 -36.52 -14.28
C ILE A 82 -6.18 -35.69 -15.13
N GLY A 83 -6.20 -34.37 -14.92
CA GLY A 83 -6.94 -33.48 -15.81
C GLY A 83 -6.18 -33.32 -17.13
N THR A 84 -6.80 -33.73 -18.24
CA THR A 84 -6.16 -33.86 -19.57
C THR A 84 -5.54 -32.58 -20.13
N SER A 85 -6.01 -31.40 -19.72
CA SER A 85 -5.43 -30.10 -20.10
C SER A 85 -4.69 -29.40 -18.96
N SER A 86 -4.94 -29.80 -17.71
CA SER A 86 -4.44 -29.12 -16.52
C SER A 86 -3.16 -29.73 -15.96
N GLY A 87 -2.89 -31.00 -16.24
CA GLY A 87 -1.82 -31.79 -15.63
C GLY A 87 -2.03 -32.08 -14.12
N GLU A 88 -3.20 -31.76 -13.55
CA GLU A 88 -3.47 -31.96 -12.13
C GLU A 88 -3.89 -33.40 -11.83
N ILE A 89 -3.15 -34.05 -10.94
CA ILE A 89 -3.42 -35.40 -10.45
C ILE A 89 -4.27 -35.29 -9.18
N ARG A 90 -5.41 -35.97 -9.17
CA ARG A 90 -6.35 -36.01 -8.05
C ARG A 90 -6.83 -37.42 -7.78
N THR A 91 -7.22 -37.70 -6.55
CA THR A 91 -7.88 -38.97 -6.20
C THR A 91 -9.27 -39.06 -6.85
N LYS A 92 -9.64 -40.25 -7.35
CA LYS A 92 -10.98 -40.56 -7.88
C LYS A 92 -11.95 -40.96 -6.76
N ARG A 93 -11.45 -41.65 -5.75
CA ARG A 93 -12.20 -42.13 -4.57
C ARG A 93 -11.33 -42.08 -3.33
N ARG A 94 -11.94 -42.30 -2.16
CA ARG A 94 -11.24 -42.47 -0.89
C ARG A 94 -10.42 -43.77 -0.89
N MET A 95 -9.32 -43.75 -0.15
CA MET A 95 -8.49 -44.93 0.13
C MET A 95 -9.27 -45.98 0.92
N SER A 96 -8.99 -47.25 0.63
CA SER A 96 -9.52 -48.41 1.35
C SER A 96 -8.39 -49.26 1.89
N ASP A 97 -8.68 -50.10 2.88
CA ASP A 97 -7.66 -50.96 3.53
C ASP A 97 -7.05 -52.01 2.58
N ASN A 98 -7.71 -52.26 1.44
CA ASN A 98 -7.21 -53.16 0.39
C ASN A 98 -6.26 -52.46 -0.60
N ASP A 99 -6.17 -51.14 -0.56
CA ASP A 99 -5.27 -50.39 -1.43
C ASP A 99 -3.82 -50.51 -0.97
N LEU A 100 -2.89 -50.46 -1.92
CA LEU A 100 -1.47 -50.56 -1.63
C LEU A 100 -0.97 -49.30 -0.93
N LYS A 101 0.08 -49.43 -0.12
CA LYS A 101 0.72 -48.26 0.51
C LYS A 101 1.40 -47.33 -0.51
N THR A 102 1.92 -47.89 -1.60
CA THR A 102 2.60 -47.14 -2.66
C THR A 102 1.98 -47.46 -4.01
N HIS A 103 1.61 -46.40 -4.73
CA HIS A 103 1.00 -46.44 -6.04
C HIS A 103 1.94 -45.84 -7.09
N PRO A 104 2.62 -46.67 -7.90
CA PRO A 104 3.39 -46.16 -9.02
C PRO A 104 2.44 -45.65 -10.11
N LEU A 105 2.67 -44.43 -10.58
CA LEU A 105 1.93 -43.76 -11.64
C LEU A 105 2.90 -43.44 -12.78
N VAL A 106 2.45 -43.66 -14.00
CA VAL A 106 3.17 -43.24 -15.21
C VAL A 106 2.30 -42.21 -15.92
N ILE A 107 2.81 -40.99 -16.03
CA ILE A 107 2.12 -39.90 -16.72
C ILE A 107 2.78 -39.70 -18.08
N LEU A 108 1.97 -39.73 -19.13
CA LEU A 108 2.34 -39.41 -20.50
C LEU A 108 1.82 -38.01 -20.83
N VAL A 109 2.69 -37.19 -21.39
CA VAL A 109 2.35 -35.89 -21.96
C VAL A 109 2.61 -35.97 -23.45
N SER A 110 1.56 -35.81 -24.24
CA SER A 110 1.63 -35.82 -25.70
C SER A 110 1.28 -34.44 -26.24
N ASP A 111 2.01 -34.01 -27.25
CA ASP A 111 1.63 -32.87 -28.08
C ASP A 111 0.41 -33.22 -28.96
N ASN A 112 0.07 -32.35 -29.90
CA ASN A 112 -0.99 -32.62 -30.87
C ASN A 112 -0.52 -32.47 -32.32
N GLY A 113 0.79 -32.48 -32.54
CA GLY A 113 1.34 -32.41 -33.90
C GLY A 113 1.30 -33.76 -34.62
N GLU A 114 1.71 -33.76 -35.89
CA GLU A 114 1.84 -34.95 -36.72
C GLU A 114 3.28 -35.11 -37.24
N PRO A 115 4.01 -36.17 -36.86
CA PRO A 115 3.65 -37.19 -35.87
C PRO A 115 3.64 -36.63 -34.45
N SER A 116 2.78 -37.17 -33.59
CA SER A 116 2.73 -36.71 -32.20
C SER A 116 3.96 -37.17 -31.42
N LEU A 117 4.61 -36.24 -30.74
CA LEU A 117 5.73 -36.45 -29.84
C LEU A 117 5.25 -36.43 -28.39
N SER A 118 5.99 -37.10 -27.51
CA SER A 118 5.57 -37.25 -26.13
C SER A 118 6.73 -37.37 -25.15
N ALA A 119 6.44 -37.05 -23.90
CA ALA A 119 7.34 -37.23 -22.75
C ALA A 119 6.65 -37.99 -21.64
N THR A 120 7.41 -38.79 -20.90
CA THR A 120 6.90 -39.65 -19.84
C THR A 120 7.56 -39.32 -18.51
N VAL A 121 6.77 -39.34 -17.43
CA VAL A 121 7.25 -39.18 -16.05
C VAL A 121 6.68 -40.26 -15.13
N SER A 122 7.52 -40.76 -14.24
CA SER A 122 7.15 -41.77 -13.22
C SER A 122 7.07 -41.12 -11.85
N ILE A 123 5.97 -41.38 -11.13
CA ILE A 123 5.71 -40.84 -9.80
C ILE A 123 5.20 -41.95 -8.89
N ASP A 124 5.80 -42.08 -7.70
CA ASP A 124 5.32 -42.96 -6.65
C ASP A 124 4.50 -42.17 -5.63
N VAL A 125 3.21 -42.47 -5.55
CA VAL A 125 2.32 -41.89 -4.55
C VAL A 125 2.29 -42.78 -3.32
N VAL A 126 2.75 -42.26 -2.19
CA VAL A 126 2.87 -42.99 -0.92
C VAL A 126 1.79 -42.52 0.05
N VAL A 127 0.99 -43.47 0.53
CA VAL A 127 -0.08 -43.23 1.49
C VAL A 127 0.49 -43.26 2.92
N VAL A 128 0.23 -42.19 3.68
CA VAL A 128 0.75 -42.00 5.04
C VAL A 128 -0.42 -42.02 6.04
N GLU A 129 -0.28 -42.81 7.10
CA GLU A 129 -1.34 -43.06 8.10
C GLU A 129 -1.58 -41.89 9.08
N SER A 130 -0.61 -40.98 9.20
CA SER A 130 -0.67 -39.85 10.12
C SER A 130 -0.41 -38.56 9.38
N ALA A 131 -1.23 -37.53 9.63
CA ALA A 131 -0.91 -36.14 9.33
C ALA A 131 0.22 -35.59 10.24
N GLY A 132 0.90 -36.46 11.00
CA GLY A 132 2.11 -36.14 11.74
C GLY A 132 3.26 -35.89 10.79
N ASP A 133 3.63 -34.62 10.68
CA ASP A 133 4.74 -34.10 9.88
C ASP A 133 4.76 -34.61 8.44
N VAL A 134 3.69 -34.29 7.70
CA VAL A 134 3.95 -33.71 6.37
C VAL A 134 4.64 -32.37 6.64
N LYS A 135 5.93 -32.42 6.95
CA LYS A 135 6.84 -31.38 6.48
C LYS A 135 6.63 -31.45 4.98
N THR A 136 5.69 -30.64 4.50
CA THR A 136 5.71 -30.22 3.12
C THR A 136 7.16 -29.86 2.90
N THR A 137 7.88 -30.64 2.11
CA THR A 137 9.07 -30.13 1.46
C THR A 137 8.56 -29.21 0.35
N PHE A 138 7.72 -28.20 0.71
CA PHE A 138 8.17 -26.85 0.51
C PHE A 138 9.61 -26.92 0.95
N ARG A 139 10.53 -26.96 -0.03
CA ARG A 139 11.88 -26.50 0.22
C ARG A 139 11.67 -25.39 1.24
N HIS A 140 12.18 -25.58 2.43
CA HIS A 140 12.78 -24.44 3.06
C HIS A 140 13.94 -24.13 2.08
N ALA A 141 13.61 -23.53 0.90
CA ALA A 141 14.23 -22.29 0.51
C ALA A 141 14.28 -21.62 1.85
N PRO A 142 15.49 -21.42 2.41
CA PRO A 142 15.59 -20.84 3.72
C PRO A 142 14.50 -19.79 3.71
N MET A 143 13.58 -19.87 4.66
CA MET A 143 12.94 -18.65 4.99
C MET A 143 14.16 -17.77 5.32
N LYS A 144 14.67 -17.03 4.31
CA LYS A 144 14.31 -15.66 4.25
C LYS A 144 12.84 -15.62 4.70
N GLU A 145 12.64 -15.67 6.04
CA GLU A 145 12.32 -14.47 6.76
C GLU A 145 12.91 -13.40 5.89
N GLU A 146 12.12 -12.98 4.88
CA GLU A 146 12.29 -11.69 4.25
C GLU A 146 12.47 -10.86 5.48
N SER A 147 13.75 -10.63 5.83
CA SER A 147 14.19 -9.90 7.00
C SER A 147 13.28 -8.71 6.87
N PHE A 148 12.24 -8.67 7.70
CA PHE A 148 11.16 -7.74 7.52
C PHE A 148 11.87 -6.46 7.85
N SER A 149 12.36 -5.83 6.79
CA SER A 149 13.72 -5.29 6.84
C SER A 149 13.80 -4.36 8.01
N ASP A 150 14.92 -4.34 8.75
CA ASP A 150 15.10 -3.36 9.81
C ASP A 150 14.75 -1.94 9.30
N LEU A 151 14.86 -1.73 7.97
CA LEU A 151 14.32 -0.61 7.21
C LEU A 151 12.79 -0.41 7.30
N ASN A 152 11.95 -1.43 7.07
CA ASN A 152 10.49 -1.38 7.23
C ASN A 152 10.09 -1.12 8.69
N LEU A 153 10.80 -1.71 9.66
CA LEU A 153 10.58 -1.44 11.08
C LEU A 153 10.98 0.02 11.43
N TYR A 154 12.14 0.48 10.97
CA TYR A 154 12.60 1.85 11.15
C TYR A 154 11.67 2.85 10.46
N LEU A 155 11.15 2.52 9.27
CA LEU A 155 10.17 3.32 8.54
C LEU A 155 8.88 3.47 9.36
N LEU A 156 8.39 2.38 9.95
CA LEU A 156 7.19 2.40 10.79
C LEU A 156 7.42 3.25 12.05
N ILE A 157 8.55 3.08 12.74
CA ILE A 157 8.92 3.88 13.91
C ILE A 157 9.03 5.37 13.52
N ALA A 158 9.68 5.69 12.39
CA ALA A 158 9.84 7.06 11.92
C ALA A 158 8.49 7.74 11.64
N ILE A 159 7.56 7.05 10.99
CA ILE A 159 6.22 7.57 10.70
C ILE A 159 5.46 7.88 12.00
N VAL A 160 5.50 6.95 12.97
CA VAL A 160 4.85 7.14 14.28
C VAL A 160 5.46 8.35 15.00
N CYS A 161 6.79 8.45 15.07
CA CYS A 161 7.47 9.57 15.71
C CYS A 161 7.11 10.93 15.07
N VAL A 162 7.14 11.02 13.75
CA VAL A 162 6.78 12.26 13.03
C VAL A 162 5.32 12.63 13.30
N SER A 163 4.41 11.65 13.30
CA SER A 163 2.99 11.89 13.59
C SER A 163 2.78 12.41 15.02
N VAL A 164 3.49 11.86 16.01
CA VAL A 164 3.40 12.30 17.41
C VAL A 164 3.97 13.71 17.57
N ILE A 165 5.13 14.00 16.98
CA ILE A 165 5.73 15.34 17.02
C ILE A 165 4.79 16.37 16.37
N PHE A 166 4.19 16.03 15.23
CA PHE A 166 3.22 16.89 14.55
C PHE A 166 1.99 17.16 15.41
N LEU A 167 1.42 16.11 16.04
CA LEU A 167 0.28 16.27 16.93
C LEU A 167 0.62 17.11 18.17
N LEU A 168 1.77 16.90 18.80
CA LEU A 168 2.21 17.70 19.94
C LEU A 168 2.45 19.16 19.55
N SER A 169 3.03 19.41 18.36
CA SER A 169 3.22 20.75 17.82
C SER A 169 1.87 21.43 17.54
N LEU A 170 0.91 20.71 16.96
CA LEU A 170 -0.43 21.21 16.70
C LEU A 170 -1.16 21.56 18.01
N ILE A 171 -1.10 20.68 19.01
CA ILE A 171 -1.71 20.91 20.33
C ILE A 171 -1.05 22.11 21.01
N SER A 172 0.29 22.21 20.97
CA SER A 172 1.03 23.35 21.53
C SER A 172 0.66 24.66 20.82
N LEU A 173 0.56 24.66 19.49
CA LEU A 173 0.13 25.84 18.71
C LEU A 173 -1.29 26.25 19.08
N ILE A 174 -2.21 25.29 19.22
CA ILE A 174 -3.58 25.56 19.68
C ILE A 174 -3.55 26.15 21.09
N ALA A 175 -2.79 25.56 22.02
CA ALA A 175 -2.68 26.05 23.39
C ALA A 175 -2.10 27.47 23.46
N VAL A 176 -1.02 27.76 22.73
CA VAL A 176 -0.43 29.10 22.64
C VAL A 176 -1.40 30.08 21.99
N LYS A 177 -2.12 29.67 20.96
CA LYS A 177 -3.12 30.52 20.29
C LYS A 177 -4.31 30.79 21.21
N CYS A 178 -4.77 29.80 21.99
CA CYS A 178 -5.79 29.98 23.02
C CYS A 178 -5.28 30.93 24.11
N HIS A 179 -4.06 30.76 24.62
CA HIS A 179 -3.49 31.64 25.64
C HIS A 179 -3.22 33.07 25.14
N ARG A 180 -2.78 33.23 23.88
CA ARG A 180 -2.64 34.55 23.25
C ARG A 180 -4.00 35.20 22.97
N THR A 181 -5.01 34.41 22.62
CA THR A 181 -6.38 34.89 22.48
C THR A 181 -6.94 35.25 23.84
N ASP A 182 -6.66 34.51 24.91
CA ASP A 182 -7.05 34.87 26.27
C ASP A 182 -6.36 36.17 26.72
N SER A 183 -5.10 36.39 26.32
CA SER A 183 -4.42 37.67 26.54
C SER A 183 -5.00 38.84 25.71
N SER A 184 -5.69 38.56 24.59
CA SER A 184 -6.39 39.58 23.80
C SER A 184 -7.85 39.77 24.24
N LEU A 185 -8.47 38.72 24.79
CA LEU A 185 -9.83 38.71 25.33
C LEU A 185 -9.90 39.26 26.77
N GLY A 186 -8.80 39.18 27.52
CA GLY A 186 -8.67 39.71 28.88
C GLY A 186 -8.77 41.25 29.00
N ARG A 187 -8.93 41.98 27.88
CA ARG A 187 -9.20 43.43 27.89
C ARG A 187 -10.67 43.81 27.73
N TYR A 188 -11.58 42.84 27.59
CA TYR A 188 -13.01 43.11 27.62
C TYR A 188 -13.60 42.65 28.96
N SER A 189 -13.38 43.44 30.01
CA SER A 189 -14.23 43.33 31.21
C SER A 189 -15.64 43.80 30.86
N ALA A 190 -16.64 43.05 31.33
CA ALA A 190 -18.04 43.40 31.17
C ALA A 190 -18.32 44.76 31.85
N PRO A 191 -19.12 45.66 31.25
CA PRO A 191 -19.46 46.94 31.86
C PRO A 191 -20.19 46.71 33.19
N MET A 192 -19.72 47.39 34.24
CA MET A 192 -20.30 47.32 35.58
C MET A 192 -21.22 48.54 35.77
N ILE A 193 -22.48 48.29 36.11
CA ILE A 193 -23.44 49.33 36.52
C ILE A 193 -23.64 49.15 38.02
N THR A 194 -23.25 50.15 38.81
CA THR A 194 -23.51 50.17 40.26
C THR A 194 -24.61 51.15 40.58
N THR A 195 -25.60 50.70 41.35
CA THR A 195 -26.69 51.53 41.85
C THR A 195 -26.41 51.90 43.30
N HIS A 196 -26.51 53.19 43.59
CA HIS A 196 -26.32 53.72 44.92
C HIS A 196 -27.67 53.81 45.65
N PRO A 197 -27.67 53.78 47.00
CA PRO A 197 -28.91 53.76 47.79
C PRO A 197 -29.80 55.00 47.61
N ASP A 198 -29.25 56.07 47.04
CA ASP A 198 -29.92 57.33 46.73
C ASP A 198 -30.61 57.33 45.35
N GLY A 199 -30.59 56.20 44.63
CA GLY A 199 -31.19 56.04 43.31
C GLY A 199 -30.30 56.50 42.15
N SER A 200 -29.09 57.00 42.43
CA SER A 200 -28.11 57.31 41.39
C SER A 200 -27.43 56.03 40.88
N TRP A 201 -27.00 56.07 39.62
CA TRP A 201 -26.31 54.96 38.98
C TRP A 201 -25.04 55.48 38.30
N SER A 202 -23.95 54.74 38.48
CA SER A 202 -22.66 55.06 37.88
C SER A 202 -22.29 54.01 36.84
N TYR A 203 -21.81 54.49 35.70
CA TYR A 203 -21.37 53.69 34.56
C TYR A 203 -19.87 53.89 34.36
N SER A 204 -19.08 52.85 34.57
CA SER A 204 -17.65 52.87 34.26
C SER A 204 -17.38 51.95 33.07
N LYS A 205 -16.85 52.53 31.99
CA LYS A 205 -16.35 51.79 30.83
C LYS A 205 -14.83 51.79 30.90
N SER A 206 -14.22 50.62 31.07
CA SER A 206 -12.77 50.47 31.25
C SER A 206 -11.96 50.63 29.95
N THR A 207 -12.30 51.61 29.11
CA THR A 207 -11.48 52.03 27.97
C THR A 207 -11.57 53.54 27.87
N GLN A 208 -10.49 54.19 28.33
CA GLN A 208 -10.24 55.63 28.40
C GLN A 208 -11.00 56.41 29.49
N GLN A 209 -10.31 56.51 30.64
CA GLN A 209 -10.19 57.65 31.56
C GLN A 209 -11.19 58.79 31.36
N TYR A 210 -12.32 58.77 32.08
CA TYR A 210 -12.98 59.87 32.82
C TYR A 210 -14.21 59.25 33.53
N ASP A 211 -14.33 59.37 34.86
CA ASP A 211 -15.57 59.00 35.56
C ASP A 211 -16.58 60.14 35.39
N VAL A 212 -17.79 59.82 34.90
CA VAL A 212 -18.86 60.79 34.70
C VAL A 212 -20.04 60.42 35.58
N CYS A 213 -20.32 61.22 36.62
CA CYS A 213 -21.45 61.00 37.52
C CYS A 213 -22.65 61.87 37.12
N PHE A 214 -23.84 61.26 37.02
CA PHE A 214 -25.10 61.96 36.77
C PHE A 214 -25.99 61.88 38.02
N SER A 215 -26.16 63.00 38.73
CA SER A 215 -27.21 63.14 39.76
C SER A 215 -28.53 63.49 39.08
N SER A 216 -29.57 62.70 39.35
CA SER A 216 -30.85 62.79 38.63
C SER A 216 -31.89 63.71 39.28
N ASP A 217 -31.55 64.51 40.28
CA ASP A 217 -32.52 65.42 40.91
C ASP A 217 -32.15 66.90 40.73
N THR A 218 -32.97 67.58 39.90
CA THR A 218 -33.15 69.04 39.71
C THR A 218 -32.34 69.77 38.61
N LEU A 219 -32.98 69.93 37.44
CA LEU A 219 -32.93 71.01 36.41
C LEU A 219 -31.61 71.62 35.89
N LYS A 220 -30.40 71.16 36.24
CA LYS A 220 -29.18 71.61 35.55
C LYS A 220 -28.06 70.57 35.63
N SER A 221 -27.75 69.96 34.50
CA SER A 221 -26.70 68.95 34.36
C SER A 221 -25.32 69.60 34.22
N ASP A 222 -24.65 69.88 35.33
CA ASP A 222 -23.23 70.29 35.32
C ASP A 222 -22.35 69.05 35.55
N VAL A 223 -21.57 68.69 34.53
CA VAL A 223 -20.61 67.56 34.56
C VAL A 223 -19.30 68.07 35.15
N VAL A 224 -18.84 67.45 36.25
CA VAL A 224 -17.56 67.79 36.90
C VAL A 224 -16.58 66.63 36.69
N VAL A 225 -15.45 66.90 36.02
CA VAL A 225 -14.39 65.91 35.75
C VAL A 225 -13.19 66.22 36.64
N PHE A 226 -12.76 65.25 37.45
CA PHE A 226 -11.55 65.37 38.27
C PHE A 226 -10.38 64.60 37.62
N PRO A 227 -9.23 65.24 37.36
CA PRO A 227 -8.04 64.54 36.87
C PRO A 227 -7.28 63.84 38.01
N ALA A 228 -6.78 62.63 37.74
CA ALA A 228 -6.03 61.83 38.71
C ALA A 228 -4.58 62.35 38.93
N PRO A 229 -3.97 62.13 40.12
CA PRO A 229 -2.77 62.87 40.54
C PRO A 229 -1.41 62.31 40.07
N PHE A 230 -1.36 61.19 39.35
CA PHE A 230 -0.07 60.56 38.97
C PHE A 230 -0.11 59.98 37.54
N PRO A 231 0.90 60.27 36.69
CA PRO A 231 1.02 59.63 35.38
C PRO A 231 1.64 58.21 35.49
N PRO A 232 1.23 57.25 34.64
CA PRO A 232 1.83 55.90 34.61
C PRO A 232 3.24 55.90 34.02
N ALA A 233 4.08 54.99 34.53
CA ALA A 233 5.53 54.94 34.34
C ALA A 233 6.04 54.48 32.95
N ASP A 234 5.16 54.20 31.98
CA ASP A 234 5.54 53.65 30.67
C ASP A 234 5.13 54.56 29.51
N ALA A 235 5.32 55.87 29.67
CA ALA A 235 5.38 56.78 28.53
C ALA A 235 6.78 56.65 27.89
N GLU A 236 7.01 55.62 27.07
CA GLU A 236 8.10 55.65 26.09
C GLU A 236 7.83 56.80 25.11
N LEU A 237 8.46 57.94 25.43
CA LEU A 237 8.59 59.09 24.56
C LEU A 237 9.35 58.65 23.31
N ILE A 238 8.67 58.68 22.16
CA ILE A 238 9.33 58.57 20.85
C ILE A 238 10.20 59.82 20.68
N SER A 239 11.50 59.70 20.99
CA SER A 239 12.50 60.73 20.72
C SER A 239 13.04 60.53 19.30
N ILE A 240 12.59 61.37 18.37
CA ILE A 240 13.14 61.52 17.02
C ILE A 240 14.27 62.56 17.08
N ASN A 241 15.52 62.11 16.94
CA ASN A 241 16.73 62.88 16.59
C ASN A 241 17.81 61.81 16.30
N GLY A 242 18.52 61.70 15.17
CA GLY A 242 18.74 62.51 13.98
C GLY A 242 20.17 62.15 13.48
N GLY A 243 20.31 61.67 12.23
CA GLY A 243 21.58 61.35 11.53
C GLY A 243 22.17 59.97 11.84
N ASP A 244 22.69 59.15 10.92
CA ASP A 244 23.09 59.36 9.54
C ASP A 244 23.25 57.99 8.82
N THR A 245 22.78 57.96 7.57
CA THR A 245 23.46 57.43 6.36
C THR A 245 23.89 55.94 6.24
N PHE A 246 23.75 55.45 5.00
CA PHE A 246 24.03 54.11 4.42
C PHE A 246 22.83 53.16 4.51
N THR A 247 22.15 52.77 3.42
CA THR A 247 22.67 52.46 2.07
C THR A 247 21.52 52.45 1.05
N ARG A 248 21.71 53.20 -0.05
CA ARG A 248 21.39 52.84 -1.44
C ARG A 248 19.99 52.26 -1.76
N THR A 249 19.08 53.18 -2.07
CA THR A 249 17.96 53.03 -3.02
C THR A 249 18.43 52.89 -4.47
N GLN A 250 17.71 52.09 -5.28
CA GLN A 250 17.00 52.49 -6.52
C GLN A 250 16.42 51.21 -7.19
N THR A 251 15.11 50.96 -7.35
CA THR A 251 13.92 51.68 -7.91
C THR A 251 13.74 51.54 -9.43
N LEU A 252 12.53 51.13 -9.85
CA LEU A 252 11.60 51.76 -10.82
C LEU A 252 10.55 50.72 -11.32
N PRO A 253 9.37 51.09 -11.87
CA PRO A 253 8.48 52.22 -11.52
C PRO A 253 6.96 51.87 -11.53
N SER A 254 6.16 52.70 -10.85
CA SER A 254 4.78 53.04 -11.28
C SER A 254 4.56 54.54 -10.97
N LYS A 255 4.44 55.41 -11.98
CA LYS A 255 3.20 56.01 -12.51
C LYS A 255 2.29 56.52 -11.37
N GLU A 256 2.03 57.82 -11.17
CA GLU A 256 1.36 58.79 -12.07
C GLU A 256 1.48 60.26 -11.60
N LYS A 257 1.37 61.18 -12.58
CA LYS A 257 1.03 62.63 -12.56
C LYS A 257 1.98 63.64 -11.92
#